data_AF-A0A7C7WNZ0-F1
#
_entry.id   AF-A0A7C7WNZ0-F1
#
_cell.length_a   1.000
_cell.length_b   1.000
_cell.length_c   1.000
_cell.angle_alpha   90.00
_cell.angle_beta   90.00
_cell.angle_gamma   90.00
#
_symmetry.space_group_name_H-M   'P 1'
#
loop_
_entity.id
_entity.type
_entity.pdbx_description
1 polymer ?
#
loop_
_entity_poly.entity_id
_entity_poly.type
_entity_poly.pdbx_seq_one_letter_code
_entity_poly.pdbx_strand_id
1 'polypeptide(L)' 'MAKKGVATKVRLISTGKNVKGNATGYTYYVKKGKGATEKLRFRKYDPRAVSEETGKVGCHVWFEEKKLPPHKK' A
#
# COMPACT_ATOMS: atom_id res chain seq x y z
N MET A 1 -7.25 -15.49 29.00
CA MET A 1 -6.35 -14.44 28.48
C MET A 1 -7.03 -13.73 27.31
N ALA A 2 -7.45 -12.46 27.47
CA ALA A 2 -7.92 -11.67 26.33
C ALA A 2 -6.78 -11.56 25.32
N LYS A 3 -6.98 -12.05 24.09
CA LYS A 3 -5.98 -11.95 23.01
C LYS A 3 -5.70 -10.45 22.79
N LYS A 4 -4.54 -9.98 23.27
CA LYS A 4 -4.09 -8.58 23.21
C LYS A 4 -4.41 -8.02 21.82
N GLY A 5 -5.17 -6.92 21.79
CA GLY A 5 -5.85 -6.35 20.63
C GLY A 5 -5.22 -6.75 19.29
N VAL A 6 -5.85 -7.71 18.61
CA VAL A 6 -5.28 -8.36 17.44
C VAL A 6 -5.19 -7.33 16.31
N ALA A 7 -4.01 -6.74 16.13
CA ALA A 7 -3.74 -5.88 14.99
C ALA A 7 -3.71 -6.75 13.73
N THR A 8 -4.58 -6.44 12.76
CA THR A 8 -4.70 -7.21 11.52
C THR A 8 -3.60 -6.78 10.55
N LYS A 9 -2.87 -7.72 9.97
CA LYS A 9 -1.92 -7.42 8.90
C LYS A 9 -2.71 -7.05 7.64
N VAL A 10 -2.41 -5.92 7.04
CA VAL A 10 -3.05 -5.45 5.80
C VAL A 10 -1.99 -5.14 4.75
N ARG A 11 -2.39 -5.20 3.48
CA ARG A 11 -1.55 -4.89 2.33
C ARG A 11 -1.96 -3.53 1.79
N LEU A 12 -1.00 -2.62 1.67
CA LEU A 12 -1.19 -1.34 1.00
C LEU A 12 -0.58 -1.45 -0.40
N ILE A 13 -1.34 -1.09 -1.43
CA ILE A 13 -0.90 -1.12 -2.84
C ILE A 13 -0.69 0.31 -3.33
N SER A 14 0.44 0.55 -3.98
CA SER A 14 0.74 1.82 -4.63
C SER A 14 -0.29 2.14 -5.70
N THR A 15 -0.75 3.39 -5.73
CA THR A 15 -1.56 3.94 -6.82
C THR A 15 -0.68 4.49 -7.96
N GLY A 16 0.64 4.46 -7.81
CA GLY A 16 1.57 4.97 -8.80
C GLY A 16 1.57 4.16 -10.10
N LYS A 17 1.87 4.85 -11.20
CA LYS A 17 2.10 4.24 -12.52
C LYS A 17 3.60 4.19 -12.82
N ASN A 18 4.04 3.16 -13.51
CA ASN A 18 5.41 3.05 -14.01
C ASN A 18 5.58 3.79 -15.35
N VAL A 19 6.79 3.77 -15.90
CA VAL A 19 7.14 4.38 -17.20
C VAL A 19 6.30 3.87 -18.39
N LYS A 20 5.66 2.70 -18.25
CA LYS A 20 4.80 2.10 -19.27
C LYS A 20 3.31 2.44 -19.05
N GLY A 21 2.98 3.29 -18.08
CA GLY A 21 1.59 3.65 -17.72
C GLY A 21 0.85 2.59 -16.89
N ASN A 22 1.51 1.50 -16.52
CA ASN A 22 0.90 0.41 -15.74
C ASN A 22 1.07 0.64 -14.24
N ALA A 23 0.13 0.12 -13.43
CA ALA A 23 0.28 0.15 -11.97
C ALA A 23 1.61 -0.50 -11.55
N THR A 24 2.37 0.15 -10.64
CA THR A 24 3.68 -0.36 -10.22
C THR A 24 3.58 -1.69 -9.47
N GLY A 25 2.43 -1.94 -8.84
CA GLY A 25 2.20 -3.10 -7.99
C GLY A 25 3.08 -3.13 -6.73
N TYR A 26 3.76 -2.03 -6.40
CA TYR A 26 4.59 -1.94 -5.21
C TYR A 26 3.72 -1.93 -3.97
N THR A 27 4.09 -2.73 -2.95
CA THR A 27 3.20 -2.94 -1.80
C THR A 27 3.92 -2.90 -0.48
N TYR A 28 3.29 -2.28 0.51
CA TYR A 28 3.70 -2.32 1.90
C TYR A 28 2.77 -3.22 2.71
N TYR A 29 3.33 -3.88 3.72
CA TYR A 29 2.54 -4.58 4.72
C TYR A 29 2.59 -3.80 6.02
N VAL A 30 1.41 -3.48 6.56
CA VAL A 30 1.30 -2.75 7.84
C VAL A 30 0.33 -3.47 8.77
N LYS A 31 0.42 -3.17 10.05
CA LYS A 31 -0.54 -3.65 11.05
C LYS A 31 -1.59 -2.58 11.27
N LYS A 32 -2.86 -2.94 11.11
CA LYS A 32 -4.02 -2.10 11.36
C LYS A 32 -4.55 -2.39 12.76
N GLY A 33 -4.68 -1.35 13.58
CA GLY A 33 -5.25 -1.46 14.92
C GLY A 33 -6.76 -1.75 14.89
N LYS A 34 -7.30 -2.30 15.97
CA LYS A 34 -8.71 -2.70 16.09
C LYS A 34 -9.71 -1.53 15.94
N GLY A 35 -9.30 -0.31 16.28
CA GLY A 35 -10.15 0.88 16.22
C GLY A 35 -10.27 1.52 14.83
N ALA A 36 -9.48 1.08 13.84
CA ALA A 36 -9.56 1.64 12.49
C ALA A 36 -10.70 0.98 11.71
N THR A 37 -11.81 1.70 11.56
CA THR A 37 -13.01 1.28 10.81
C THR A 37 -12.85 1.45 9.30
N GLU A 38 -12.12 2.49 8.88
CA GLU A 38 -11.95 2.84 7.46
C GLU A 38 -10.72 2.18 6.82
N LYS A 39 -10.68 2.16 5.48
CA LYS A 39 -9.51 1.68 4.74
C LYS A 39 -8.33 2.63 4.94
N LEU A 40 -7.18 2.06 5.27
CA LEU A 40 -5.96 2.85 5.44
C LEU A 40 -5.48 3.39 4.09
N ARG A 41 -5.14 4.69 4.08
CA ARG A 41 -4.48 5.36 2.96
C ARG A 41 -3.30 6.15 3.49
N PHE A 42 -2.11 5.90 2.92
CA PHE A 42 -0.88 6.59 3.33
C PHE A 42 -0.13 7.11 2.13
N ARG A 43 0.51 8.27 2.28
CA ARG A 43 1.48 8.75 1.30
C ARG A 43 2.84 8.17 1.63
N LYS A 44 3.40 7.36 0.72
CA LYS A 44 4.70 6.71 0.90
C LYS A 44 5.50 6.75 -0.40
N TYR A 45 6.81 6.57 -0.29
CA TYR A 45 7.70 6.49 -1.44
C TYR A 45 7.46 5.19 -2.21
N ASP A 46 7.26 5.32 -3.52
CA ASP A 46 7.32 4.20 -4.47
C ASP A 46 8.51 4.41 -5.42
N PRO A 47 9.56 3.57 -5.35
CA PRO A 47 10.73 3.70 -6.21
C PRO A 47 10.43 3.47 -7.70
N ARG A 48 9.30 2.85 -8.02
CA ARG A 48 8.90 2.48 -9.40
C ARG A 48 7.86 3.42 -10.00
N ALA A 49 7.27 4.31 -9.19
CA ALA A 49 6.28 5.26 -9.65
C ALA A 49 6.95 6.41 -10.41
N VAL A 50 6.37 6.82 -11.52
CA VAL A 50 6.79 8.00 -12.27
C VAL A 50 6.00 9.21 -11.77
N SER A 51 6.73 10.29 -11.46
CA SER A 51 6.11 11.58 -11.17
C SER A 51 5.62 12.22 -12.48
N GLU A 52 4.35 12.58 -12.54
CA GLU A 52 3.78 13.28 -13.70
C GLU A 52 4.35 14.69 -13.87
N GLU A 53 4.74 15.33 -12.77
CA GLU A 53 5.32 16.69 -12.78
C GLU A 53 6.76 16.71 -13.29
N THR A 54 7.58 15.73 -12.91
CA THR A 54 9.03 15.75 -13.21
C THR A 54 9.45 14.72 -14.26
N GLY A 55 8.58 13.78 -14.62
CA GLY A 55 8.87 12.66 -15.51
C GLY A 55 9.88 11.64 -14.95
N LYS A 56 10.36 11.84 -13.71
CA LYS A 56 11.37 10.98 -13.08
C LYS A 56 10.74 9.82 -12.33
N VAL A 57 11.48 8.70 -12.28
CA VAL A 57 11.13 7.53 -11.47
C VAL A 57 11.44 7.79 -9.99
N GLY A 58 10.60 7.26 -9.11
CA GLY A 58 10.72 7.37 -7.67
C GLY A 58 10.04 8.61 -7.12
N CYS A 59 8.81 8.46 -6.62
CA CYS A 59 8.07 9.57 -6.02
C CYS A 59 7.15 9.13 -4.87
N HIS A 60 6.71 10.10 -4.06
CA HIS A 60 5.75 9.85 -2.99
C HIS A 60 4.33 9.81 -3.54
N VAL A 61 3.74 8.62 -3.56
CA VAL A 61 2.38 8.36 -4.06
C VAL A 61 1.47 7.87 -2.94
N TRP A 62 0.18 7.81 -3.25
CA TRP A 62 -0.79 7.22 -2.34
C TRP A 62 -0.69 5.69 -2.38
N PHE A 63 -0.87 5.09 -1.22
CA PHE A 63 -0.97 3.66 -1.04
C PHE A 63 -2.29 3.36 -0.37
N GLU A 64 -3.07 2.45 -0.95
CA GLU A 64 -4.42 2.11 -0.51
C GLU A 64 -4.51 0.67 0.00
N GLU A 65 -5.26 0.48 1.08
CA GLU A 65 -5.51 -0.84 1.66
C GLU A 65 -6.27 -1.76 0.69
N LYS A 66 -5.66 -2.89 0.37
CA LYS A 66 -6.28 -4.03 -0.31
C LYS A 66 -6.16 -5.30 0.52
N LYS A 67 -6.96 -6.30 0.14
CA LYS A 67 -6.95 -7.63 0.75
C LYS A 67 -5.56 -8.25 0.67
N LEU A 68 -5.19 -9.01 1.71
CA LEU A 68 -3.97 -9.81 1.68
C LEU A 68 -4.02 -10.81 0.52
N PRO A 69 -2.86 -11.16 -0.07
CA PRO A 69 -2.80 -12.23 -1.06
C PRO A 69 -3.34 -13.54 -0.43
N PRO A 70 -4.06 -14.38 -1.20
CA PRO A 70 -4.47 -15.69 -0.70
C PRO A 70 -3.25 -16.51 -0.29
N HIS A 71 -3.33 -17.17 0.87
CA HIS A 71 -2.24 -18.00 1.37
C HIS A 71 -2.33 -19.40 0.76
N LYS A 72 -1.61 -19.61 -0.35
CA LYS A 72 -1.59 -20.81 -1.22
C LYS A 72 -2.98 -21.17 -1.80
N LYS A 73 -2.97 -21.69 -3.03
CA LYS A 73 -4.09 -22.45 -3.59
C LYS A 73 -3.94 -23.91 -3.18
#